data_AF-A0A8H3GRZ2-F1
#
_entry.id   AF-A0A8H3GRZ2-F1
#
_cell.length_a   1.000
_cell.length_b   1.000
_cell.length_c   1.000
_cell.angle_alpha   90.00
_cell.angle_beta   90.00
_cell.angle_gamma   90.00
#
_symmetry.space_group_name_H-M   'P 1'
#
loop_
_entity.id
_entity.type
_entity.pdbx_description
1 polymer ?
#
loop_
_entity_poly.entity_id
_entity_poly.type
_entity_poly.pdbx_seq_one_letter_code
_entity_poly.pdbx_strand_id
1 'polypeptide(L)'
;YPGDLWYFPQGVPHSIQGLNDTADGCEFLLVLDDGDFSEDSTFLLTDWTAHIPKEVLAKNFRVNASAFDHIPSEGLWMLPSAVPTQSVAEANPVSPQGVAPLPYTFAASKAPATNVTGGSVKVIDSRTFNISKTIAVAEVSVVPGGIRELHWHPTQPEWTYFLEGNARVTVFASSANARTFDYQAGDVGYVPPTFGHYVENTGNTTMKYLEIFKTDIYEDISLNQWLALTPPDMVKAHLQLDDETISQLQKVKPIVVGPGEW
;
A
#
# COMPACT_ATOMS: atom_id res chain seq x y z
N TYR A 1 3.76 12.83 -7.13
CA TYR A 1 5.24 12.75 -7.20
C TYR A 1 5.69 11.39 -6.69
N PRO A 2 6.95 10.96 -6.91
CA PRO A 2 7.45 9.71 -6.36
C PRO A 2 7.17 9.61 -4.85
N GLY A 3 6.54 8.51 -4.43
CA GLY A 3 6.14 8.29 -3.05
C GLY A 3 4.85 8.99 -2.60
N ASP A 4 4.11 9.68 -3.47
CA ASP A 4 2.74 10.14 -3.19
C ASP A 4 1.71 9.03 -3.48
N LEU A 5 0.54 9.13 -2.85
CA LEU A 5 -0.54 8.16 -2.99
C LEU A 5 -1.77 8.77 -3.63
N TRP A 6 -2.58 7.91 -4.26
CA TRP A 6 -3.97 8.18 -4.56
C TRP A 6 -4.85 7.04 -4.05
N TYR A 7 -6.13 7.35 -3.84
CA TYR A 7 -7.15 6.36 -3.53
C TYR A 7 -8.41 6.69 -4.31
N PHE A 8 -8.87 5.73 -5.11
CA PHE A 8 -10.12 5.83 -5.86
C PHE A 8 -11.17 4.95 -5.17
N PRO A 9 -12.22 5.54 -4.57
CA PRO A 9 -13.33 4.77 -4.01
C PRO A 9 -13.98 3.89 -5.07
N GLN A 10 -14.48 2.73 -4.64
CA GLN A 10 -15.13 1.76 -5.51
C GLN A 10 -16.23 2.41 -6.37
N GLY A 11 -16.18 2.13 -7.68
CA GLY A 11 -17.17 2.61 -8.65
C GLY A 11 -17.02 4.07 -9.09
N VAL A 12 -16.02 4.81 -8.59
CA VAL A 12 -15.74 6.18 -9.05
C VAL A 12 -14.83 6.13 -10.29
N PRO A 13 -15.26 6.67 -11.45
CA PRO A 13 -14.44 6.66 -12.65
C PRO A 13 -13.21 7.57 -12.49
N HIS A 14 -12.10 7.16 -13.07
CA HIS A 14 -10.82 7.85 -12.97
C HIS A 14 -9.98 7.66 -14.25
N SER A 15 -8.92 8.43 -14.38
CA SER A 15 -7.94 8.36 -15.46
C SER A 15 -6.57 8.76 -14.96
N ILE A 16 -5.51 8.21 -15.56
CA ILE A 16 -4.12 8.56 -15.25
C ILE A 16 -3.45 9.05 -16.54
N GLN A 17 -2.76 10.18 -16.48
CA GLN A 17 -2.02 10.73 -17.62
C GLN A 17 -0.60 11.08 -17.17
N GLY A 18 0.40 10.53 -17.86
CA GLY A 18 1.80 10.91 -17.66
C GLY A 18 2.04 12.35 -18.11
N LEU A 19 2.82 13.11 -17.32
CA LEU A 19 3.07 14.53 -17.56
C LEU A 19 4.38 14.81 -18.31
N ASN A 20 5.19 13.78 -18.59
CA ASN A 20 6.50 13.90 -19.25
C ASN A 20 7.41 14.95 -18.57
N ASP A 21 7.28 15.08 -17.25
CA ASP A 21 8.05 15.98 -16.40
C ASP A 21 9.39 15.37 -15.95
N THR A 22 9.56 14.06 -16.16
CA THR A 22 10.80 13.30 -15.98
C THR A 22 11.17 12.57 -17.28
N ALA A 23 12.45 12.28 -17.49
CA ALA A 23 12.91 11.53 -18.66
C ALA A 23 12.43 10.07 -18.68
N ASP A 24 12.19 9.50 -17.50
CA ASP A 24 11.81 8.09 -17.32
C ASP A 24 10.28 7.89 -17.31
N GLY A 25 9.50 8.97 -17.40
CA GLY A 25 8.05 8.91 -17.33
C GLY A 25 7.53 8.63 -15.91
N CYS A 26 6.42 7.90 -15.82
CA CYS A 26 5.72 7.61 -14.56
C CYS A 26 5.55 6.10 -14.39
N GLU A 27 6.13 5.57 -13.32
CA GLU A 27 5.96 4.19 -12.87
C GLU A 27 5.32 4.19 -11.47
N PHE A 28 4.38 3.29 -11.22
CA PHE A 28 3.60 3.24 -10.00
C PHE A 28 3.06 1.84 -9.71
N LEU A 29 2.71 1.59 -8.46
CA LEU A 29 2.04 0.37 -8.00
C LEU A 29 0.54 0.65 -7.79
N LEU A 30 -0.32 -0.15 -8.43
CA LEU A 30 -1.75 -0.18 -8.13
C LEU A 30 -2.06 -1.39 -7.27
N VAL A 31 -2.72 -1.18 -6.13
CA VAL A 31 -3.24 -2.25 -5.28
C VAL A 31 -4.76 -2.13 -5.21
N LEU A 32 -5.43 -3.25 -5.44
CA LEU A 32 -6.87 -3.35 -5.40
C LEU A 32 -7.28 -4.25 -4.24
N ASP A 33 -8.41 -3.93 -3.62
CA ASP A 33 -8.88 -4.62 -2.43
C ASP A 33 -9.60 -5.94 -2.74
N ASP A 34 -9.42 -6.48 -3.94
CA ASP A 34 -9.93 -7.78 -4.38
C ASP A 34 -8.82 -8.56 -5.08
N GLY A 35 -8.52 -9.76 -4.55
CA GLY A 35 -7.48 -10.64 -5.09
C GLY A 35 -7.87 -11.31 -6.41
N ASP A 36 -9.15 -11.32 -6.77
CA ASP A 36 -9.65 -11.84 -8.05
C ASP A 36 -9.62 -10.78 -9.16
N PHE A 37 -9.14 -9.56 -8.88
CA PHE A 37 -9.08 -8.48 -9.86
C PHE A 37 -8.17 -8.83 -11.06
N SER A 38 -8.60 -8.37 -12.24
CA SER A 38 -7.80 -8.35 -13.46
C SER A 38 -7.95 -6.99 -14.14
N GLU A 39 -6.83 -6.41 -14.60
CA GLU A 39 -6.84 -5.15 -15.34
C GLU A 39 -7.62 -5.23 -16.66
N ASP A 40 -7.71 -6.42 -17.25
CA ASP A 40 -8.49 -6.72 -18.46
C ASP A 40 -10.00 -6.62 -18.24
N SER A 41 -10.45 -6.62 -16.98
CA SER A 41 -11.88 -6.60 -16.61
C SER A 41 -12.37 -5.23 -16.14
N THR A 42 -11.61 -4.17 -16.41
CA THR A 42 -12.02 -2.80 -16.09
C THR A 42 -13.11 -2.29 -17.05
N PHE A 43 -13.98 -1.39 -16.56
CA PHE A 43 -15.04 -0.79 -17.36
C PHE A 43 -14.53 0.42 -18.14
N LEU A 44 -14.07 0.19 -19.37
CA LEU A 44 -13.53 1.26 -20.22
C LEU A 44 -14.65 2.11 -20.82
N LEU A 45 -14.46 3.44 -20.84
CA LEU A 45 -15.42 4.38 -21.44
C LEU A 45 -15.69 4.04 -22.93
N THR A 46 -14.63 3.79 -23.68
CA THR A 46 -14.69 3.49 -25.11
C THR A 46 -15.28 2.11 -25.37
N ASP A 47 -15.00 1.13 -24.52
CA ASP A 47 -15.63 -0.19 -24.61
C ASP A 47 -17.14 -0.09 -24.34
N TRP A 48 -17.54 0.58 -23.26
CA TRP A 48 -18.96 0.77 -22.95
C TRP A 48 -19.67 1.50 -24.09
N THR A 49 -19.13 2.62 -24.57
CA THR A 49 -19.78 3.42 -25.61
C THR A 49 -19.83 2.73 -26.98
N ALA A 50 -18.86 1.85 -27.30
CA ALA A 50 -18.91 1.00 -28.50
C ALA A 50 -20.07 -0.02 -28.46
N HIS A 51 -20.50 -0.42 -27.26
CA HIS A 51 -21.56 -1.41 -27.02
C HIS A 51 -22.94 -0.80 -26.74
N ILE A 52 -23.13 0.49 -27.01
CA ILE A 52 -24.44 1.17 -26.90
C ILE A 52 -24.91 1.61 -28.29
N PRO A 53 -26.19 1.37 -28.67
CA PRO A 53 -26.71 1.84 -29.95
C PRO A 53 -26.56 3.36 -30.10
N LYS A 54 -26.10 3.83 -31.27
CA LYS A 54 -25.83 5.26 -31.53
C LYS A 54 -27.04 6.15 -31.25
N GLU A 55 -28.25 5.67 -31.51
CA GLU A 55 -29.49 6.40 -31.24
C GLU A 55 -29.77 6.55 -29.74
N VAL A 56 -29.28 5.64 -28.89
CA VAL A 56 -29.36 5.76 -27.43
C VAL A 56 -28.34 6.78 -26.94
N LEU A 57 -27.09 6.74 -27.45
CA LEU A 57 -26.08 7.77 -27.17
C LEU A 57 -26.60 9.15 -27.60
N ALA A 58 -27.13 9.27 -28.82
CA ALA A 58 -27.73 10.50 -29.33
C ALA A 58 -28.81 11.08 -28.42
N LYS A 59 -29.73 10.22 -27.93
CA LYS A 59 -30.77 10.62 -26.97
C LYS A 59 -30.17 11.08 -25.65
N ASN A 60 -29.18 10.35 -25.11
CA ASN A 60 -28.55 10.68 -23.84
C ASN A 60 -27.81 12.03 -23.89
N PHE A 61 -26.98 12.24 -24.92
CA PHE A 61 -26.20 13.46 -25.11
C PHE A 61 -27.00 14.61 -25.75
N ARG A 62 -28.24 14.36 -26.20
CA ARG A 62 -29.13 15.32 -26.88
C ARG A 62 -28.50 15.92 -28.15
N VAL A 63 -27.83 15.09 -28.94
CA VAL A 63 -27.19 15.45 -30.21
C VAL A 63 -27.69 14.55 -31.35
N ASN A 64 -27.31 14.86 -32.60
CA ASN A 64 -27.58 13.96 -33.72
C ASN A 64 -26.72 12.69 -33.59
N ALA A 65 -27.27 11.53 -33.99
CA ALA A 65 -26.54 10.26 -34.01
C ALA A 65 -25.24 10.31 -34.84
N SER A 66 -25.17 11.17 -35.86
CA SER A 66 -23.96 11.36 -36.65
C SER A 66 -22.76 11.90 -35.85
N ALA A 67 -22.99 12.50 -34.68
CA ALA A 67 -21.91 12.91 -33.78
C ALA A 67 -21.03 11.72 -33.30
N PHE A 68 -21.58 10.51 -33.35
CA PHE A 68 -20.93 9.28 -32.93
C PHE A 68 -20.46 8.43 -34.13
N ASP A 69 -20.37 8.98 -35.34
CA ASP A 69 -19.94 8.23 -36.52
C ASP A 69 -18.47 7.79 -36.48
N HIS A 70 -17.65 8.51 -35.72
CA HIS A 70 -16.23 8.22 -35.52
C HIS A 70 -15.91 7.79 -34.08
N ILE A 71 -16.93 7.39 -33.30
CA ILE A 71 -16.68 6.87 -31.96
C ILE A 71 -15.83 5.59 -32.06
N PRO A 72 -14.86 5.37 -31.15
CA PRO A 72 -14.12 4.12 -31.12
C PRO A 72 -15.05 2.89 -31.09
N SER A 73 -14.70 1.86 -31.84
CA SER A 73 -15.45 0.59 -31.93
C SER A 73 -14.96 -0.48 -30.97
N GLU A 74 -13.95 -0.17 -30.16
CA GLU A 74 -13.30 -1.09 -29.21
C GLU A 74 -12.83 -0.34 -27.96
N GLY A 75 -12.56 -1.09 -26.90
CA GLY A 75 -11.95 -0.58 -25.68
C GLY A 75 -10.54 -0.05 -25.93
N LEU A 76 -10.33 1.21 -25.57
CA LEU A 76 -9.02 1.85 -25.60
C LEU A 76 -8.49 1.94 -24.18
N TRP A 77 -7.39 1.22 -23.91
CA TRP A 77 -6.81 1.10 -22.57
C TRP A 77 -5.76 2.19 -22.29
N MET A 78 -4.59 2.09 -22.91
CA MET A 78 -3.51 3.06 -22.78
C MET A 78 -3.21 3.68 -24.15
N LEU A 79 -3.22 5.02 -24.20
CA LEU A 79 -3.08 5.77 -25.45
C LEU A 79 -2.02 6.86 -25.31
N PRO A 80 -1.21 7.12 -26.36
CA PRO A 80 -0.39 8.31 -26.40
C PRO A 80 -1.31 9.54 -26.49
N SER A 81 -0.98 10.58 -25.72
CA SER A 81 -1.68 11.87 -25.76
C SER A 81 -0.66 13.00 -25.69
N ALA A 82 -1.06 14.18 -26.18
CA ALA A 82 -0.29 15.39 -25.95
C ALA A 82 -0.18 15.66 -24.44
N VAL A 83 1.00 16.11 -24.03
CA VAL A 83 1.27 16.50 -22.64
C VAL A 83 0.45 17.76 -22.31
N PRO A 84 -0.25 17.81 -21.17
CA PRO A 84 -0.97 19.02 -20.76
C PRO A 84 -0.01 20.21 -20.60
N THR A 85 -0.34 21.34 -21.23
CA THR A 85 0.50 22.56 -21.18
C THR A 85 0.05 23.56 -20.12
N GLN A 86 -1.18 23.43 -19.64
CA GLN A 86 -1.76 24.28 -18.60
C GLN A 86 -1.43 23.74 -17.21
N SER A 87 -1.42 24.63 -16.21
CA SER A 87 -1.35 24.17 -14.82
C SER A 87 -2.62 23.41 -14.44
N VAL A 88 -2.53 22.54 -13.42
CA VAL A 88 -3.70 21.80 -12.89
C VAL A 88 -4.82 22.76 -12.46
N ALA A 89 -4.46 23.92 -11.90
CA ALA A 89 -5.45 24.92 -11.48
C ALA A 89 -6.22 25.54 -12.65
N GLU A 90 -5.57 25.70 -13.80
CA GLU A 90 -6.18 26.26 -15.02
C GLU A 90 -6.96 25.20 -15.81
N ALA A 91 -6.48 23.97 -15.84
CA ALA A 91 -7.07 22.87 -16.60
C ALA A 91 -8.29 22.23 -15.92
N ASN A 92 -8.41 22.36 -14.59
CA ASN A 92 -9.47 21.69 -13.85
C ASN A 92 -10.87 22.24 -14.21
N PRO A 93 -11.86 21.35 -14.43
CA PRO A 93 -13.22 21.77 -14.70
C PRO A 93 -13.85 22.43 -13.47
N VAL A 94 -14.65 23.48 -13.70
CA VAL A 94 -15.46 24.11 -12.66
C VAL A 94 -16.83 23.45 -12.61
N SER A 95 -17.14 22.76 -11.51
CA SER A 95 -18.46 22.16 -11.30
C SER A 95 -19.37 23.10 -10.50
N PRO A 96 -20.63 23.31 -10.92
CA PRO A 96 -21.62 24.03 -10.12
C PRO A 96 -22.03 23.26 -8.86
N GLN A 97 -21.72 21.96 -8.75
CA GLN A 97 -21.92 21.18 -7.53
C GLN A 97 -20.74 21.30 -6.54
N GLY A 98 -19.70 22.06 -6.88
CA GLY A 98 -18.52 22.24 -6.04
C GLY A 98 -17.47 21.14 -6.26
N VAL A 99 -16.56 21.01 -5.28
CA VAL A 99 -15.46 20.05 -5.30
C VAL A 99 -15.71 18.91 -4.32
N ALA A 100 -15.02 17.78 -4.52
CA ALA A 100 -15.11 16.67 -3.58
C ALA A 100 -14.70 17.11 -2.15
N PRO A 101 -15.38 16.61 -1.10
CA PRO A 101 -15.12 17.04 0.27
C PRO A 101 -13.78 16.53 0.83
N LEU A 102 -13.26 15.44 0.28
CA LEU A 102 -11.96 14.88 0.63
C LEU A 102 -11.08 14.79 -0.63
N PRO A 103 -9.77 15.05 -0.50
CA PRO A 103 -8.83 14.86 -1.60
C PRO A 103 -8.67 13.36 -1.90
N TYR A 104 -8.50 13.03 -3.17
CA TYR A 104 -8.24 11.66 -3.66
C TYR A 104 -6.74 11.35 -3.75
N THR A 105 -5.89 12.33 -3.43
CA THR A 105 -4.44 12.22 -3.40
C THR A 105 -3.91 12.60 -2.03
N PHE A 106 -2.77 12.02 -1.66
CA PHE A 106 -2.08 12.30 -0.40
C PHE A 106 -0.58 12.41 -0.64
N ALA A 107 0.01 13.50 -0.15
CA ALA A 107 1.44 13.78 -0.29
C ALA A 107 2.29 12.94 0.68
N ALA A 108 2.22 11.62 0.55
CA ALA A 108 2.92 10.64 1.39
C ALA A 108 4.45 10.79 1.35
N SER A 109 5.00 11.36 0.29
CA SER A 109 6.42 11.72 0.18
C SER A 109 6.85 12.78 1.20
N LYS A 110 5.90 13.56 1.72
CA LYS A 110 6.11 14.64 2.70
C LYS A 110 5.56 14.32 4.08
N ALA A 111 4.89 13.19 4.24
CA ALA A 111 4.36 12.76 5.52
C ALA A 111 5.50 12.31 6.44
N PRO A 112 5.44 12.64 7.75
CA PRO A 112 6.49 12.26 8.68
C PRO A 112 6.53 10.75 8.87
N ALA A 113 7.74 10.19 8.94
CA ALA A 113 7.99 8.82 9.37
C ALA A 113 8.39 8.79 10.86
N THR A 114 8.04 7.70 11.54
CA THR A 114 8.59 7.38 12.86
C THR A 114 9.97 6.78 12.65
N ASN A 115 11.02 7.55 12.98
CA ASN A 115 12.40 7.08 12.88
C ASN A 115 12.80 6.34 14.16
N VAL A 116 13.44 5.19 14.00
CA VAL A 116 13.96 4.33 15.06
C VAL A 116 15.38 3.89 14.70
N THR A 117 16.09 3.25 15.63
CA THR A 117 17.49 2.87 15.41
C THR A 117 17.67 1.90 14.25
N GLY A 118 16.69 1.04 13.99
CA GLY A 118 16.72 0.08 12.88
C GLY A 118 16.22 0.60 11.53
N GLY A 119 15.73 1.85 11.45
CA GLY A 119 15.16 2.40 10.22
C GLY A 119 13.98 3.32 10.49
N SER A 120 12.87 3.14 9.76
CA SER A 120 11.70 3.99 9.91
C SER A 120 10.41 3.29 9.52
N VAL A 121 9.29 3.77 10.07
CA VAL A 121 7.94 3.35 9.67
C VAL A 121 7.04 4.55 9.48
N LYS A 122 6.33 4.58 8.36
CA LYS A 122 5.36 5.62 8.00
C LYS A 122 4.02 4.97 7.69
N VAL A 123 3.08 5.10 8.62
CA VAL A 123 1.71 4.56 8.49
C VAL A 123 0.79 5.62 7.90
N ILE A 124 0.06 5.23 6.87
CA ILE A 124 -0.97 6.05 6.22
C ILE A 124 -2.25 5.21 6.12
N ASP A 125 -3.29 5.68 6.80
CA ASP A 125 -4.60 5.02 6.84
C ASP A 125 -5.71 6.07 6.93
N SER A 126 -6.95 5.65 7.21
CA SER A 126 -8.10 6.55 7.22
C SER A 126 -8.05 7.65 8.29
N ARG A 127 -7.11 7.61 9.24
CA ARG A 127 -6.88 8.67 10.24
C ARG A 127 -6.12 9.86 9.65
N THR A 128 -5.28 9.64 8.64
CA THR A 128 -4.46 10.67 7.99
C THR A 128 -4.85 10.91 6.53
N PHE A 129 -5.12 9.84 5.77
CA PHE A 129 -5.65 9.89 4.43
C PHE A 129 -7.14 9.49 4.44
N ASN A 130 -7.98 10.43 4.87
CA ASN A 130 -9.36 10.15 5.30
C ASN A 130 -10.27 9.43 4.29
N ILE A 131 -9.99 9.54 2.98
CA ILE A 131 -10.77 8.89 1.93
C ILE A 131 -10.44 7.40 1.78
N SER A 132 -9.24 6.96 2.22
CA SER A 132 -8.77 5.58 2.11
C SER A 132 -9.44 4.70 3.17
N LYS A 133 -10.66 4.24 2.86
CA LYS A 133 -11.50 3.49 3.81
C LYS A 133 -11.31 1.99 3.78
N THR A 134 -10.69 1.46 2.74
CA THR A 134 -10.48 0.01 2.57
C THR A 134 -9.02 -0.37 2.44
N ILE A 135 -8.10 0.61 2.42
CA ILE A 135 -6.66 0.37 2.31
C ILE A 135 -5.93 1.17 3.38
N ALA A 136 -5.13 0.48 4.18
CA ALA A 136 -4.09 1.05 5.03
C ALA A 136 -2.73 0.60 4.51
N VAL A 137 -1.72 1.48 4.57
CA VAL A 137 -0.35 1.17 4.16
C VAL A 137 0.66 1.61 5.21
N ALA A 138 1.68 0.80 5.44
CA ALA A 138 2.89 1.20 6.14
C ALA A 138 4.09 1.09 5.21
N GLU A 139 4.80 2.19 4.99
CA GLU A 139 6.12 2.16 4.35
C GLU A 139 7.17 1.95 5.44
N VAL A 140 7.95 0.87 5.30
CA VAL A 140 8.96 0.46 6.27
C VAL A 140 10.33 0.53 5.62
N SER A 141 11.29 1.11 6.33
CA SER A 141 12.70 0.99 6.00
C SER A 141 13.45 0.24 7.10
N VAL A 142 14.38 -0.62 6.69
CA VAL A 142 15.18 -1.45 7.59
C VAL A 142 16.64 -1.34 7.17
N VAL A 143 17.51 -0.88 8.07
CA VAL A 143 18.96 -0.77 7.83
C VAL A 143 19.60 -2.16 7.69
N PRO A 144 20.80 -2.29 7.08
CA PRO A 144 21.51 -3.57 7.00
C PRO A 144 21.64 -4.26 8.37
N GLY A 145 21.31 -5.56 8.42
CA GLY A 145 21.34 -6.36 9.65
C GLY A 145 20.22 -6.04 10.66
N GLY A 146 19.30 -5.14 10.33
CA GLY A 146 18.11 -4.86 11.12
C GLY A 146 16.93 -5.77 10.77
N ILE A 147 15.89 -5.72 11.60
CA ILE A 147 14.62 -6.42 11.39
C ILE A 147 13.42 -5.49 11.65
N ARG A 148 12.35 -5.64 10.86
CA ARG A 148 11.00 -5.43 11.35
C ARG A 148 10.75 -6.52 12.40
N GLU A 149 10.45 -6.12 13.64
CA GLU A 149 10.42 -7.07 14.77
C GLU A 149 9.39 -8.19 14.61
N LEU A 150 9.46 -9.21 15.48
CA LEU A 150 8.44 -10.25 15.54
C LEU A 150 7.09 -9.67 15.95
N HIS A 151 6.11 -9.79 15.07
CA HIS A 151 4.77 -9.26 15.28
C HIS A 151 3.72 -10.05 14.49
N TRP A 152 2.45 -9.66 14.66
CA TRP A 152 1.37 -10.10 13.78
C TRP A 152 0.31 -9.01 13.65
N HIS A 153 -0.51 -9.15 12.61
CA HIS A 153 -1.70 -8.34 12.40
C HIS A 153 -2.94 -9.08 12.91
N PRO A 154 -3.76 -8.49 13.79
CA PRO A 154 -4.82 -9.21 14.49
C PRO A 154 -5.94 -9.75 13.59
N THR A 155 -6.31 -9.03 12.53
CA THR A 155 -7.54 -9.31 11.77
C THR A 155 -7.33 -9.39 10.27
N GLN A 156 -6.34 -8.68 9.72
CA GLN A 156 -6.16 -8.56 8.28
C GLN A 156 -4.96 -9.33 7.76
N PRO A 157 -5.03 -9.85 6.52
CA PRO A 157 -3.84 -10.29 5.83
C PRO A 157 -2.97 -9.09 5.49
N GLU A 158 -1.66 -9.30 5.51
CA GLU A 158 -0.69 -8.36 4.95
C GLU A 158 -0.38 -8.76 3.51
N TRP A 159 -0.52 -7.80 2.59
CA TRP A 159 0.03 -7.87 1.26
C TRP A 159 1.26 -6.96 1.20
N THR A 160 2.40 -7.48 0.75
CA THR A 160 3.68 -6.79 0.87
C THR A 160 4.29 -6.54 -0.51
N TYR A 161 4.84 -5.36 -0.76
CA TYR A 161 5.65 -5.10 -1.95
C TYR A 161 7.03 -4.57 -1.58
N PHE A 162 8.08 -5.25 -2.06
CA PHE A 162 9.45 -4.88 -1.81
C PHE A 162 9.91 -3.85 -2.85
N LEU A 163 10.17 -2.62 -2.40
CA LEU A 163 10.61 -1.51 -3.25
C LEU A 163 12.10 -1.59 -3.54
N GLU A 164 12.90 -1.88 -2.52
CA GLU A 164 14.36 -1.80 -2.55
C GLU A 164 14.98 -2.84 -1.59
N GLY A 165 16.16 -3.37 -1.94
CA GLY A 165 16.96 -4.22 -1.06
C GLY A 165 16.61 -5.71 -1.14
N ASN A 166 17.07 -6.47 -0.13
CA ASN A 166 16.90 -7.91 0.00
C ASN A 166 16.37 -8.23 1.39
N ALA A 167 15.39 -9.13 1.44
CA ALA A 167 14.70 -9.50 2.67
C ALA A 167 14.68 -11.01 2.85
N ARG A 168 14.58 -11.42 4.11
CA ARG A 168 14.13 -12.75 4.52
C ARG A 168 12.95 -12.61 5.46
N VAL A 169 11.86 -13.33 5.17
CA VAL A 169 10.64 -13.33 6.00
C VAL A 169 10.34 -14.76 6.41
N THR A 170 10.16 -14.98 7.70
CA THR A 170 9.59 -16.24 8.20
C THR A 170 8.16 -16.01 8.64
N VAL A 171 7.25 -16.83 8.11
CA VAL A 171 5.83 -16.82 8.46
C VAL A 171 5.51 -18.06 9.29
N PHE A 172 4.97 -17.85 10.49
CA PHE A 172 4.53 -18.89 11.41
C PHE A 172 3.01 -19.08 11.33
N ALA A 173 2.60 -20.29 10.95
CA ALA A 173 1.22 -20.67 10.64
C ALA A 173 0.57 -21.54 11.74
N SER A 174 0.99 -21.38 13.00
CA SER A 174 0.60 -22.22 14.15
C SER A 174 1.05 -23.69 14.03
N SER A 175 0.82 -24.49 15.08
CA SER A 175 0.97 -25.95 15.04
C SER A 175 2.33 -26.45 14.50
N ALA A 176 3.41 -25.78 14.94
CA ALA A 176 4.79 -26.03 14.51
C ALA A 176 5.03 -25.87 12.98
N ASN A 177 4.13 -25.19 12.27
CA ASN A 177 4.29 -24.88 10.86
C ASN A 177 4.91 -23.49 10.69
N ALA A 178 6.07 -23.43 10.05
CA ALA A 178 6.71 -22.19 9.67
C ALA A 178 7.42 -22.36 8.32
N ARG A 179 7.48 -21.29 7.54
CA ARG A 179 8.24 -21.26 6.30
C ARG A 179 8.93 -19.92 6.13
N THR A 180 10.16 -19.98 5.63
CA THR A 180 10.99 -18.83 5.31
C THR A 180 11.04 -18.62 3.80
N PHE A 181 10.97 -17.36 3.39
CA PHE A 181 11.01 -16.91 2.00
C PHE A 181 12.00 -15.76 1.89
N ASP A 182 12.73 -15.72 0.78
CA ASP A 182 13.58 -14.59 0.42
C ASP A 182 12.84 -13.68 -0.55
N TYR A 183 13.02 -12.37 -0.41
CA TYR A 183 12.42 -11.35 -1.27
C TYR A 183 13.47 -10.32 -1.71
N GLN A 184 13.22 -9.68 -2.83
CA GLN A 184 14.00 -8.57 -3.38
C GLN A 184 13.10 -7.52 -4.03
N ALA A 185 13.67 -6.41 -4.50
CA ALA A 185 12.93 -5.38 -5.21
C ALA A 185 12.07 -5.96 -6.36
N GLY A 186 10.79 -5.62 -6.37
CA GLY A 186 9.80 -6.10 -7.33
C GLY A 186 9.00 -7.33 -6.86
N ASP A 187 9.39 -7.99 -5.78
CA ASP A 187 8.66 -9.15 -5.27
C ASP A 187 7.43 -8.75 -4.45
N VAL A 188 6.44 -9.64 -4.47
CA VAL A 188 5.20 -9.55 -3.69
C VAL A 188 5.20 -10.62 -2.60
N GLY A 189 4.97 -10.19 -1.36
CA GLY A 189 4.78 -11.05 -0.18
C GLY A 189 3.33 -11.12 0.25
N TYR A 190 3.00 -12.17 1.02
CA TYR A 190 1.69 -12.31 1.64
C TYR A 190 1.80 -13.00 3.00
N VAL A 191 1.20 -12.41 4.03
CA VAL A 191 1.07 -13.01 5.36
C VAL A 191 -0.41 -13.13 5.71
N PRO A 192 -0.94 -14.35 5.88
CA PRO A 192 -2.33 -14.54 6.31
C PRO A 192 -2.62 -13.87 7.67
N PRO A 193 -3.89 -13.53 7.96
CA PRO A 193 -4.25 -12.90 9.22
C PRO A 193 -3.73 -13.70 10.42
N THR A 194 -3.29 -13.00 11.46
CA THR A 194 -2.80 -13.57 12.74
C THR A 194 -1.49 -14.38 12.66
N PHE A 195 -0.92 -14.61 11.48
CA PHE A 195 0.31 -15.38 11.37
C PHE A 195 1.49 -14.53 11.86
N GLY A 196 2.24 -15.06 12.83
CA GLY A 196 3.41 -14.40 13.38
C GLY A 196 4.52 -14.33 12.34
N HIS A 197 5.18 -13.19 12.21
CA HIS A 197 6.25 -13.03 11.23
C HIS A 197 7.24 -11.94 11.63
N TYR A 198 8.35 -11.88 10.90
CA TYR A 198 9.35 -10.81 10.93
C TYR A 198 9.88 -10.59 9.53
N VAL A 199 10.43 -9.40 9.26
CA VAL A 199 11.12 -9.08 8.00
C VAL A 199 12.54 -8.66 8.31
N GLU A 200 13.52 -9.44 7.89
CA GLU A 200 14.93 -9.18 8.12
C GLU A 200 15.59 -8.65 6.86
N ASN A 201 16.39 -7.59 7.00
CA ASN A 201 17.23 -7.12 5.90
C ASN A 201 18.50 -7.97 5.82
N THR A 202 18.60 -8.78 4.76
CA THR A 202 19.74 -9.66 4.49
C THR A 202 20.77 -9.04 3.56
N GLY A 203 20.51 -7.82 3.07
CA GLY A 203 21.38 -7.08 2.17
C GLY A 203 22.37 -6.14 2.87
N ASN A 204 23.18 -5.47 2.05
CA ASN A 204 24.19 -4.50 2.50
C ASN A 204 23.73 -3.04 2.33
N THR A 205 22.49 -2.82 1.88
CA THR A 205 21.86 -1.51 1.74
C THR A 205 20.57 -1.47 2.53
N THR A 206 20.05 -0.28 2.82
CA THR A 206 18.72 -0.14 3.44
C THR A 206 17.66 -0.78 2.54
N MET A 207 16.87 -1.67 3.11
CA MET A 207 15.70 -2.27 2.47
C MET A 207 14.49 -1.35 2.68
N LYS A 208 13.63 -1.23 1.66
CA LYS A 208 12.32 -0.56 1.79
C LYS A 208 11.23 -1.42 1.21
N TYR A 209 10.09 -1.46 1.89
CA TYR A 209 8.92 -2.21 1.45
C TYR A 209 7.63 -1.57 1.97
N LEU A 210 6.51 -2.00 1.40
CA LEU A 210 5.17 -1.57 1.78
C LEU A 210 4.43 -2.74 2.43
N GLU A 211 3.88 -2.54 3.62
CA GLU A 211 2.87 -3.41 4.25
C GLU A 211 1.49 -2.84 3.88
N ILE A 212 0.63 -3.59 3.20
CA ILE A 212 -0.68 -3.12 2.70
C ILE A 212 -1.80 -4.02 3.21
N PHE A 213 -2.88 -3.40 3.69
CA PHE A 213 -3.96 -4.08 4.38
C PHE A 213 -5.32 -3.66 3.86
N LYS A 214 -6.24 -4.62 3.74
CA LYS A 214 -7.66 -4.35 3.43
C LYS A 214 -8.42 -3.91 4.69
N THR A 215 -8.19 -2.69 5.16
CA THR A 215 -8.83 -2.11 6.35
C THR A 215 -8.74 -0.59 6.34
N ASP A 216 -9.50 0.07 7.20
CA ASP A 216 -9.46 1.52 7.38
C ASP A 216 -8.34 1.98 8.34
N ILE A 217 -7.86 1.09 9.22
CA ILE A 217 -6.86 1.39 10.27
C ILE A 217 -5.79 0.30 10.33
N TYR A 218 -4.52 0.71 10.35
CA TYR A 218 -3.39 -0.18 10.60
C TYR A 218 -3.33 -0.61 12.06
N GLU A 219 -3.16 -1.92 12.29
CA GLU A 219 -3.03 -2.52 13.62
C GLU A 219 -2.02 -3.67 13.62
N ASP A 220 -1.11 -3.68 14.59
CA ASP A 220 -0.15 -4.77 14.81
C ASP A 220 0.09 -5.00 16.31
N ILE A 221 0.42 -6.25 16.66
CA ILE A 221 0.81 -6.64 18.02
C ILE A 221 2.26 -7.10 18.00
N SER A 222 3.09 -6.41 18.78
CA SER A 222 4.51 -6.72 18.97
C SER A 222 4.69 -7.84 19.98
N LEU A 223 5.50 -8.84 19.64
CA LEU A 223 5.88 -9.90 20.56
C LEU A 223 6.62 -9.33 21.78
N ASN A 224 7.59 -8.45 21.55
CA ASN A 224 8.41 -7.89 22.63
C ASN A 224 7.55 -7.07 23.60
N GLN A 225 6.72 -6.17 23.07
CA GLN A 225 5.82 -5.35 23.88
C GLN A 225 4.79 -6.19 24.63
N TRP A 226 4.21 -7.21 23.99
CA TRP A 226 3.26 -8.11 24.65
C TRP A 226 3.89 -8.79 25.85
N LEU A 227 5.09 -9.38 25.68
CA LEU A 227 5.79 -10.03 26.79
C LEU A 227 6.19 -9.03 27.88
N ALA A 228 6.65 -7.82 27.52
CA ALA A 228 7.02 -6.76 28.45
C ALA A 228 5.85 -6.23 29.31
N LEU A 229 4.61 -6.38 28.82
CA LEU A 229 3.38 -5.98 29.49
C LEU A 229 2.64 -7.16 30.15
N THR A 230 3.27 -8.32 30.18
CA THR A 230 2.77 -9.54 30.82
C THR A 230 3.48 -9.75 32.17
N PRO A 231 2.81 -10.27 33.23
CA PRO A 231 3.47 -10.56 34.49
C PRO A 231 4.78 -11.37 34.31
N PRO A 232 5.93 -10.91 34.84
CA PRO A 232 7.24 -11.52 34.59
C PRO A 232 7.30 -13.02 34.89
N ASP A 233 6.72 -13.45 36.02
CA ASP A 233 6.72 -14.86 36.41
C ASP A 233 5.95 -15.75 35.42
N MET A 234 4.92 -15.21 34.76
CA MET A 234 4.20 -15.92 33.71
C MET A 234 5.08 -16.07 32.46
N VAL A 235 5.78 -15.01 32.05
CA VAL A 235 6.71 -15.08 30.90
C VAL A 235 7.84 -16.08 31.18
N LYS A 236 8.44 -16.02 32.38
CA LYS A 236 9.47 -16.97 32.82
C LYS A 236 8.98 -18.42 32.82
N ALA A 237 7.75 -18.66 33.28
CA ALA A 237 7.16 -19.99 33.25
C ALA A 237 6.96 -20.54 31.83
N HIS A 238 6.69 -19.68 30.84
CA HIS A 238 6.48 -20.09 29.44
C HIS A 238 7.79 -20.24 28.64
N LEU A 239 8.71 -19.30 28.81
CA LEU A 239 9.92 -19.18 27.96
C LEU A 239 11.21 -19.60 28.66
N GLN A 240 11.18 -19.82 29.97
CA GLN A 240 12.34 -20.22 30.79
C GLN A 240 13.53 -19.24 30.70
N LEU A 241 13.23 -17.95 30.54
CA LEU A 241 14.23 -16.88 30.51
C LEU A 241 14.65 -16.46 31.93
N ASP A 242 15.89 -16.00 32.08
CA ASP A 242 16.39 -15.46 33.32
C ASP A 242 15.91 -14.02 33.59
N ASP A 243 16.09 -13.55 34.83
CA ASP A 243 15.65 -12.21 35.22
C ASP A 243 16.40 -11.10 34.45
N GLU A 244 17.64 -11.35 34.04
CA GLU A 244 18.42 -10.42 33.22
C GLU A 244 17.76 -10.23 31.84
N THR A 245 17.42 -11.30 31.14
CA THR A 245 16.74 -11.25 29.84
C THR A 245 15.35 -10.63 29.95
N ILE A 246 14.57 -11.00 30.97
CA ILE A 246 13.25 -10.42 31.22
C ILE A 246 13.34 -8.90 31.43
N SER A 247 14.40 -8.43 32.09
CA SER A 247 14.59 -6.99 32.32
C SER A 247 14.86 -6.19 31.04
N GLN A 248 15.26 -6.85 29.95
CA GLN A 248 15.52 -6.22 28.65
C GLN A 248 14.28 -6.10 27.75
N LEU A 249 13.15 -6.70 28.13
CA LEU A 249 11.89 -6.59 27.38
C LEU A 249 11.39 -5.14 27.33
N GLN A 250 10.94 -4.71 26.16
CA GLN A 250 10.63 -3.32 25.84
C GLN A 250 9.12 -3.07 25.93
N LYS A 251 8.71 -2.21 26.88
CA LYS A 251 7.28 -1.80 27.02
C LYS A 251 6.82 -0.85 25.90
N VAL A 252 7.77 -0.17 25.27
CA VAL A 252 7.53 0.63 24.06
C VAL A 252 7.88 -0.23 22.87
N LYS A 253 6.94 -0.34 21.92
CA LYS A 253 7.07 -1.18 20.73
C LYS A 253 8.35 -0.86 19.93
N PRO A 254 9.31 -1.80 19.79
CA PRO A 254 10.54 -1.58 19.05
C PRO A 254 10.34 -1.90 17.56
N ILE A 255 9.43 -1.17 16.91
CA ILE A 255 8.84 -1.43 15.58
C ILE A 255 9.85 -2.00 14.56
N VAL A 256 10.99 -1.33 14.41
CA VAL A 256 12.15 -1.79 13.62
C VAL A 256 13.39 -1.75 14.52
N VAL A 257 14.06 -2.90 14.64
CA VAL A 257 15.22 -3.11 15.49
C VAL A 257 16.47 -3.09 14.61
N GLY A 258 17.46 -2.28 14.98
CA GLY A 258 18.74 -2.23 14.26
C GLY A 258 19.63 -3.45 14.55
N PRO A 259 20.75 -3.58 13.84
CA PRO A 259 21.76 -4.58 14.18
C PRO A 259 22.24 -4.29 15.62
N GLY A 260 22.25 -5.33 16.46
CA GLY A 260 22.82 -5.21 17.79
C GLY A 260 24.29 -5.61 17.82
N GLU A 261 24.99 -5.08 18.81
CA GLU A 261 26.22 -5.69 19.34
C GLU A 261 25.79 -6.66 20.45
N TRP A 262 25.21 -7.80 20.07
CA TRP A 262 24.82 -8.86 21.00
C TRP A 262 25.87 -9.97 20.99
#